data_AF-A0AAW0CV20-F1
#
_entry.id   AF-A0AAW0CV20-F1
#
_cell.length_a   1.000
_cell.length_b   1.000
_cell.length_c   1.000
_cell.angle_alpha   90.00
_cell.angle_beta   90.00
_cell.angle_gamma   90.00
#
_symmetry.space_group_name_H-M   'P 1'
#
loop_
_entity.id
_entity.type
_entity.pdbx_description
1 polymer ?
#
loop_
_entity_poly.entity_id
_entity_poly.type
_entity_poly.pdbx_seq_one_letter_code
_entity_poly.pdbx_strand_id
1 'polypeptide(L)'
;MDYGTGHETSFALFLLCLTLVRFFRPEADEERELVLRVFLRYLRLCWRLQDVYRLEPAGSHGVWGLDDSHFLSYIFGSGQLRDQTEIPVSAVLHPPLPATNLYFMSIMRIHQVKHGPFHEHSSQLHSIAVGVPNWGKVNSGLFKMYEAEVLGKRVVVQHIPLGGLLEWSHSETVAENSATSHPLPGTSSASTSSPSTLSDLQAPWATPRPSQPFSEATMPTRGVWSTQAAPPGSRTSASQRPI
;
A
#
# COMPACT_ATOMS: atom_id res chain seq x y z
N MET A 1 1.69 18.18 9.67
CA MET A 1 1.57 17.12 10.70
C MET A 1 0.88 15.98 10.01
N ASP A 2 1.49 14.81 10.00
CA ASP A 2 1.09 13.72 9.12
C ASP A 2 1.00 12.38 9.88
N TYR A 3 0.31 11.41 9.26
CA TYR A 3 0.21 10.04 9.74
C TYR A 3 0.08 9.09 8.54
N GLY A 4 0.64 7.89 8.65
CA GLY A 4 0.63 6.93 7.55
C GLY A 4 1.04 5.52 7.98
N THR A 5 1.19 4.63 7.01
CA THR A 5 1.46 3.20 7.23
C THR A 5 2.79 2.91 7.94
N GLY A 6 3.77 3.81 7.88
CA GLY A 6 5.00 3.71 8.67
C GLY A 6 4.76 3.84 10.18
N HIS A 7 3.84 4.72 10.58
CA HIS A 7 3.42 4.88 11.98
C HIS A 7 2.62 3.67 12.45
N GLU A 8 1.71 3.16 11.61
CA GLU A 8 0.97 1.93 11.87
C GLU A 8 1.89 0.71 12.04
N THR A 9 2.89 0.57 11.16
CA THR A 9 3.94 -0.45 11.27
C THR A 9 4.70 -0.31 12.58
N SER A 10 5.06 0.91 12.97
CA SER A 10 5.78 1.16 14.23
C SER A 10 4.97 0.73 15.46
N PHE A 11 3.64 0.92 15.45
CA PHE A 11 2.77 0.43 16.51
C PHE A 11 2.70 -1.11 16.52
N ALA A 12 2.64 -1.76 15.36
CA ALA A 12 2.68 -3.22 15.29
C ALA A 12 4.01 -3.78 15.81
N LEU A 13 5.13 -3.13 15.49
CA LEU A 13 6.45 -3.47 16.03
C LEU A 13 6.55 -3.26 17.53
N PHE A 14 5.91 -2.22 18.07
CA PHE A 14 5.81 -2.04 19.52
C PHE A 14 5.09 -3.22 20.19
N LEU A 15 3.96 -3.67 19.63
CA LEU A 15 3.26 -4.86 20.14
C LEU A 15 4.13 -6.12 20.01
N LEU A 16 4.84 -6.28 18.89
CA LEU A 16 5.79 -7.37 18.70
C LEU A 16 6.88 -7.36 19.79
N CYS A 17 7.49 -6.21 20.08
CA CYS A 17 8.50 -6.07 21.13
C CYS A 17 7.96 -6.49 22.49
N LEU A 18 6.73 -6.11 22.85
CA LEU A 18 6.07 -6.55 24.09
C LEU A 18 5.88 -8.07 24.13
N THR A 19 5.53 -8.68 23.00
CA THR A 19 5.44 -10.15 22.90
C THR A 19 6.81 -10.83 23.00
N LEU A 20 7.85 -10.25 22.37
CA LEU A 20 9.22 -10.79 22.42
C LEU A 20 9.79 -10.82 23.85
N VAL A 21 9.49 -9.79 24.66
CA VAL A 21 9.88 -9.76 26.09
C VAL A 21 8.92 -10.52 27.01
N ARG A 22 7.96 -11.26 26.44
CA ARG A 22 6.98 -12.08 27.16
C ARG A 22 6.05 -11.28 28.09
N PHE A 23 5.85 -9.99 27.79
CA PHE A 23 4.76 -9.23 28.41
C PHE A 23 3.41 -9.77 27.95
N PHE A 24 3.27 -10.04 26.66
CA PHE A 24 2.21 -10.86 26.09
C PHE A 24 2.73 -12.26 25.79
N ARG A 25 1.90 -13.29 25.94
CA ARG A 25 2.25 -14.65 25.50
C ARG A 25 1.96 -14.77 24.00
N PRO A 26 2.87 -15.39 23.23
CA PRO A 26 2.62 -15.69 21.81
C PRO A 26 1.70 -16.91 21.69
N GLU A 27 0.48 -16.77 22.17
CA GLU A 27 -0.60 -17.74 22.09
C GLU A 27 -1.70 -17.17 21.18
N ALA A 28 -2.28 -18.02 20.34
CA ALA A 28 -3.22 -17.57 19.30
C ALA A 28 -4.41 -16.76 19.84
N ASP A 29 -4.91 -17.10 21.03
CA ASP A 29 -6.01 -16.38 21.67
C ASP A 29 -5.57 -14.98 22.15
N GLU A 30 -4.36 -14.86 22.72
CA GLU A 30 -3.83 -13.57 23.17
C GLU A 30 -3.46 -12.67 21.99
N GLU A 31 -2.85 -13.22 20.94
CA GLU A 31 -2.56 -12.51 19.69
C GLU A 31 -3.84 -11.99 19.02
N ARG A 32 -4.91 -12.80 19.02
CA ARG A 32 -6.21 -12.37 18.52
C ARG A 32 -6.76 -11.20 19.33
N GLU A 33 -6.62 -11.22 20.65
CA GLU A 33 -7.07 -10.12 21.52
C GLU A 33 -6.22 -8.85 21.36
N LEU A 34 -4.92 -8.98 21.09
CA LEU A 34 -4.09 -7.83 20.72
C LEU A 34 -4.65 -7.12 19.49
N VAL A 35 -5.06 -7.87 18.46
CA VAL A 35 -5.65 -7.27 17.26
C VAL A 35 -7.06 -6.72 17.54
N LEU A 36 -7.94 -7.52 18.12
CA LEU A 36 -9.36 -7.17 18.24
C LEU A 36 -9.66 -6.15 19.34
N ARG A 37 -8.78 -5.98 20.34
CA ARG A 37 -8.95 -4.99 21.41
C ARG A 37 -7.91 -3.87 21.36
N VAL A 38 -6.62 -4.20 21.32
CA VAL A 38 -5.55 -3.20 21.45
C VAL A 38 -5.40 -2.44 20.13
N PHE A 39 -5.22 -3.14 19.02
CA PHE A 39 -5.10 -2.53 17.70
C PHE A 39 -6.40 -1.82 17.27
N LEU A 40 -7.57 -2.36 17.59
CA LEU A 40 -8.85 -1.66 17.33
C LEU A 40 -8.94 -0.32 18.08
N ARG A 41 -8.48 -0.25 19.34
CA ARG A 41 -8.44 1.01 20.10
C ARG A 41 -7.43 1.98 19.52
N TYR A 42 -6.27 1.49 19.10
CA TYR A 42 -5.26 2.27 18.38
C TYR A 42 -5.84 2.87 17.09
N LEU A 43 -6.50 2.06 16.26
CA LEU A 43 -7.10 2.49 15.00
C LEU A 43 -8.11 3.64 15.21
N ARG A 44 -9.01 3.49 16.19
CA ARG A 44 -9.98 4.53 16.55
C ARG A 44 -9.33 5.80 17.08
N LEU A 45 -8.24 5.65 17.85
CA LEU A 45 -7.46 6.79 18.32
C LEU A 45 -6.82 7.54 17.14
N CYS A 46 -6.18 6.83 16.20
CA CYS A 46 -5.59 7.44 15.02
C CYS A 46 -6.63 8.16 14.16
N TRP A 47 -7.80 7.57 13.92
CA TRP A 47 -8.89 8.26 13.21
C TRP A 47 -9.33 9.54 13.92
N ARG A 48 -9.45 9.52 15.25
CA ARG A 48 -9.76 10.73 16.02
C ARG A 48 -8.67 11.78 15.91
N LEU A 49 -7.39 11.38 15.96
CA LEU A 49 -6.27 12.30 15.79
C LEU A 49 -6.25 12.93 14.39
N GLN A 50 -6.51 12.13 13.36
CA GLN A 50 -6.65 12.61 11.98
C GLN A 50 -7.75 13.65 11.86
N ASP A 51 -8.93 13.40 12.44
CA ASP A 51 -10.06 14.33 12.38
C ASP A 51 -9.79 15.63 13.15
N VAL A 52 -9.29 15.51 14.39
CA VAL A 52 -9.09 16.64 15.28
C VAL A 52 -7.96 17.56 14.79
N TYR A 53 -6.86 16.96 14.33
CA TYR A 53 -5.66 17.73 13.94
C TYR A 53 -5.51 17.89 12.43
N ARG A 54 -6.45 17.37 11.63
CA ARG A 54 -6.42 17.41 10.16
C ARG A 54 -5.09 16.91 9.61
N LEU A 55 -4.68 15.74 10.10
CA LEU A 55 -3.39 15.16 9.73
C LEU A 55 -3.36 14.85 8.24
N GLU A 56 -2.24 15.20 7.60
CA GLU A 56 -2.01 14.87 6.20
C GLU A 56 -1.60 13.40 6.06
N PRO A 57 -1.99 12.72 4.97
CA PRO A 57 -1.52 11.38 4.66
C PRO A 57 0.00 11.33 4.43
N ALA A 58 0.74 10.69 5.34
CA ALA A 58 2.20 10.53 5.24
C ALA A 58 2.56 9.44 4.23
N GLY A 59 3.43 9.77 3.26
CA GLY A 59 3.91 8.79 2.27
C GLY A 59 2.80 8.21 1.39
N SER A 60 1.69 8.92 1.21
CA SER A 60 0.55 8.42 0.43
C SER A 60 0.94 8.21 -1.04
N HIS A 61 0.49 7.08 -1.61
CA HIS A 61 0.61 6.79 -3.04
C HIS A 61 -0.48 7.49 -3.88
N GLY A 62 -1.18 8.46 -3.30
CA GLY A 62 -2.40 9.04 -3.87
C GLY A 62 -3.43 7.95 -4.17
N VAL A 63 -4.07 8.04 -5.34
CA VAL A 63 -5.11 7.10 -5.82
C VAL A 63 -4.56 5.66 -6.02
N TRP A 64 -3.24 5.49 -6.07
CA TRP A 64 -2.60 4.18 -6.27
C TRP A 64 -2.33 3.42 -4.96
N GLY A 65 -2.52 4.06 -3.80
CA GLY A 65 -2.44 3.41 -2.50
C GLY A 65 -3.67 2.59 -2.19
N LEU A 66 -3.55 1.63 -1.26
CA LEU A 66 -4.70 0.89 -0.75
C LEU A 66 -5.65 1.83 0.01
N ASP A 67 -5.08 2.63 0.90
CA ASP A 67 -5.75 3.66 1.71
C ASP A 67 -4.71 4.76 2.03
N ASP A 68 -5.17 5.92 2.49
CA ASP A 68 -4.33 7.09 2.73
C ASP A 68 -3.40 6.89 3.93
N SER A 69 -3.79 6.05 4.90
CA SER A 69 -3.10 6.00 6.19
C SER A 69 -2.99 4.64 6.85
N HIS A 70 -3.79 3.66 6.46
CA HIS A 70 -3.89 2.37 7.16
C HIS A 70 -3.78 1.22 6.16
N PHE A 71 -3.18 0.12 6.60
CA PHE A 71 -3.04 -1.10 5.80
C PHE A 71 -3.37 -2.34 6.63
N LEU A 72 -2.87 -2.41 7.86
CA LEU A 72 -3.02 -3.58 8.72
C LEU A 72 -4.49 -3.88 9.06
N SER A 73 -5.35 -2.87 9.15
CA SER A 73 -6.79 -3.08 9.36
C SER A 73 -7.43 -3.91 8.24
N TYR A 74 -6.99 -3.77 6.99
CA TYR A 74 -7.44 -4.57 5.85
C TYR A 74 -6.86 -5.98 5.88
N ILE A 75 -5.59 -6.15 6.28
CA ILE A 75 -5.00 -7.49 6.46
C ILE A 75 -5.77 -8.26 7.54
N PHE A 76 -5.90 -7.69 8.74
CA PHE A 76 -6.59 -8.36 9.84
C PHE A 76 -8.07 -8.59 9.54
N GLY A 77 -8.74 -7.61 8.94
CA GLY A 77 -10.15 -7.71 8.60
C GLY A 77 -10.45 -8.73 7.50
N SER A 78 -9.59 -8.85 6.49
CA SER A 78 -9.70 -9.94 5.50
C SER A 78 -9.38 -11.30 6.13
N GLY A 79 -8.49 -11.35 7.12
CA GLY A 79 -8.22 -12.55 7.92
C GLY A 79 -9.43 -13.03 8.72
N GLN A 80 -10.21 -12.11 9.30
CA GLN A 80 -11.49 -12.43 9.97
C GLN A 80 -12.52 -13.06 9.01
N LEU A 81 -12.42 -12.80 7.71
CA LEU A 81 -13.35 -13.28 6.67
C LEU A 81 -12.77 -14.40 5.81
N ARG A 82 -11.56 -14.88 6.12
CA ARG A 82 -10.75 -15.70 5.20
C ARG A 82 -11.46 -16.97 4.74
N ASP A 83 -12.11 -17.65 5.68
CA ASP A 83 -12.61 -19.01 5.51
C ASP A 83 -14.16 -19.05 5.36
N GLN A 84 -14.83 -17.89 5.37
CA GLN A 84 -16.28 -17.79 5.15
C GLN A 84 -16.62 -17.54 3.67
N THR A 85 -17.83 -17.94 3.26
CA THR A 85 -18.33 -17.81 1.88
C THR A 85 -19.64 -17.02 1.76
N GLU A 86 -20.26 -16.64 2.87
CA GLU A 86 -21.55 -15.96 2.91
C GLU A 86 -21.46 -14.52 2.39
N ILE A 87 -20.39 -13.82 2.75
CA ILE A 87 -20.17 -12.42 2.37
C ILE A 87 -19.16 -12.41 1.21
N PRO A 88 -19.59 -12.12 -0.03
CA PRO A 88 -18.66 -11.98 -1.15
C PRO A 88 -17.79 -10.74 -0.98
N VAL A 89 -16.61 -10.71 -1.61
CA VAL A 89 -15.69 -9.56 -1.52
C VAL A 89 -16.34 -8.29 -2.07
N SER A 90 -17.13 -8.40 -3.13
CA SER A 90 -17.86 -7.28 -3.74
C SER A 90 -18.88 -6.61 -2.80
N ALA A 91 -19.30 -7.28 -1.71
CA ALA A 91 -20.22 -6.71 -0.73
C ALA A 91 -19.69 -5.41 -0.11
N VAL A 92 -18.36 -5.20 -0.06
CA VAL A 92 -17.76 -3.96 0.47
C VAL A 92 -18.18 -2.69 -0.29
N LEU A 93 -18.67 -2.84 -1.53
CA LEU A 93 -19.16 -1.72 -2.35
C LEU A 93 -20.60 -1.30 -2.00
N HIS A 94 -21.27 -2.04 -1.11
CA HIS A 94 -22.67 -1.85 -0.75
C HIS A 94 -22.82 -1.54 0.76
N PRO A 95 -22.46 -0.32 1.20
CA PRO A 95 -22.74 0.13 2.57
C PRO A 95 -24.24 0.11 2.90
N PRO A 96 -24.65 -0.08 4.18
CA PRO A 96 -23.80 -0.17 5.36
C PRO A 96 -23.23 -1.57 5.61
N LEU A 97 -22.01 -1.63 6.16
CA LEU A 97 -21.32 -2.88 6.48
C LEU A 97 -21.29 -3.15 7.99
N PRO A 98 -21.25 -4.43 8.44
CA PRO A 98 -21.14 -4.77 9.85
C PRO A 98 -19.89 -4.18 10.52
N ALA A 99 -20.08 -3.48 11.64
CA ALA A 99 -18.98 -2.87 12.41
C ALA A 99 -18.15 -3.87 13.25
N THR A 100 -18.37 -5.17 13.08
CA THR A 100 -17.67 -6.25 13.79
C THR A 100 -16.36 -6.67 13.09
N ASN A 101 -16.12 -6.19 11.88
CA ASN A 101 -14.95 -6.55 11.06
C ASN A 101 -14.06 -5.32 10.79
N LEU A 102 -12.74 -5.47 10.92
CA LEU A 102 -11.76 -4.39 10.74
C LEU A 102 -11.69 -3.85 9.31
N TYR A 103 -11.89 -4.70 8.30
CA TYR A 103 -11.94 -4.31 6.89
C TYR A 103 -13.17 -3.43 6.66
N PHE A 104 -14.33 -3.90 7.10
CA PHE A 104 -15.59 -3.17 6.95
C PHE A 104 -15.58 -1.85 7.70
N MET A 105 -15.04 -1.81 8.92
CA MET A 105 -14.85 -0.56 9.66
C MET A 105 -13.97 0.44 8.88
N SER A 106 -12.91 -0.04 8.22
CA SER A 106 -12.03 0.83 7.42
C SER A 106 -12.71 1.34 6.15
N ILE A 107 -13.50 0.51 5.47
CA ILE A 107 -14.33 0.94 4.33
C ILE A 107 -15.38 1.97 4.76
N MET A 108 -16.06 1.74 5.90
CA MET A 108 -17.02 2.70 6.43
C MET A 108 -16.36 4.03 6.81
N ARG A 109 -15.12 3.97 7.32
CA ARG A 109 -14.33 5.18 7.56
C ARG A 109 -14.05 5.94 6.27
N ILE A 110 -13.66 5.28 5.19
CA ILE A 110 -13.45 5.93 3.88
C ILE A 110 -14.70 6.68 3.43
N HIS A 111 -15.88 6.07 3.51
CA HIS A 111 -17.14 6.73 3.14
C HIS A 111 -17.49 7.94 4.00
N GLN A 112 -16.94 8.04 5.22
CA GLN A 112 -17.13 9.22 6.07
C GLN A 112 -16.21 10.38 5.67
N VAL A 113 -15.01 10.09 5.20
CA VAL A 113 -13.96 11.12 4.97
C VAL A 113 -13.74 11.47 3.50
N LYS A 114 -14.11 10.59 2.56
CA LYS A 114 -14.01 10.82 1.11
C LYS A 114 -15.40 10.91 0.50
N HIS A 115 -15.51 11.79 -0.49
CA HIS A 115 -16.76 12.06 -1.20
C HIS A 115 -16.60 11.78 -2.69
N GLY A 116 -17.70 11.40 -3.34
CA GLY A 116 -17.73 11.01 -4.75
C GLY A 116 -17.81 9.49 -4.94
N PRO A 117 -17.75 9.02 -6.18
CA PRO A 117 -17.77 7.61 -6.50
C PRO A 117 -16.57 6.86 -5.92
N PHE A 118 -16.81 5.72 -5.26
CA PHE A 118 -15.78 4.97 -4.54
C PHE A 118 -14.58 4.57 -5.43
N HIS A 119 -14.84 4.24 -6.69
CA HIS A 119 -13.79 3.85 -7.63
C HIS A 119 -12.84 4.99 -8.02
N GLU A 120 -13.25 6.26 -7.87
CA GLU A 120 -12.41 7.42 -8.21
C GLU A 120 -11.37 7.71 -7.12
N HIS A 121 -11.76 7.58 -5.84
CA HIS A 121 -10.91 7.95 -4.71
C HIS A 121 -10.28 6.75 -3.97
N SER A 122 -10.73 5.53 -4.28
CA SER A 122 -10.30 4.27 -3.66
C SER A 122 -10.20 3.16 -4.71
N SER A 123 -9.53 3.47 -5.82
CA SER A 123 -9.44 2.62 -7.02
C SER A 123 -8.88 1.22 -6.75
N GLN A 124 -7.89 1.08 -5.87
CA GLN A 124 -7.30 -0.22 -5.51
C GLN A 124 -8.29 -1.09 -4.73
N LEU A 125 -8.93 -0.53 -3.71
CA LEU A 125 -9.97 -1.23 -2.95
C LEU A 125 -11.14 -1.64 -3.84
N HIS A 126 -11.54 -0.77 -4.78
CA HIS A 126 -12.56 -1.11 -5.77
C HIS A 126 -12.13 -2.26 -6.68
N SER A 127 -10.88 -2.22 -7.18
CA SER A 127 -10.32 -3.28 -8.02
C SER A 127 -10.25 -4.62 -7.29
N ILE A 128 -9.89 -4.62 -6.00
CA ILE A 128 -9.93 -5.81 -5.15
C ILE A 128 -11.36 -6.33 -5.01
N ALA A 129 -12.32 -5.44 -4.74
CA ALA A 129 -13.73 -5.80 -4.54
C ALA A 129 -14.38 -6.45 -5.77
N VAL A 130 -14.03 -5.97 -6.97
CA VAL A 130 -14.58 -6.48 -8.24
C VAL A 130 -13.78 -7.69 -8.75
N GLY A 131 -12.46 -7.68 -8.60
CA GLY A 131 -11.56 -8.62 -9.27
C GLY A 131 -11.18 -9.86 -8.46
N VAL A 132 -11.28 -9.83 -7.13
CA VAL A 132 -10.79 -10.93 -6.28
C VAL A 132 -11.97 -11.82 -5.83
N PRO A 133 -11.93 -13.14 -6.09
CA PRO A 133 -13.12 -13.98 -5.96
C PRO A 133 -13.45 -14.40 -4.52
N ASN A 134 -12.49 -14.39 -3.59
CA ASN A 134 -12.71 -14.78 -2.20
C ASN A 134 -11.74 -14.11 -1.23
N TRP A 135 -12.11 -14.05 0.04
CA TRP A 135 -11.35 -13.40 1.10
C TRP A 135 -10.00 -14.06 1.40
N GLY A 136 -9.87 -15.38 1.20
CA GLY A 136 -8.58 -16.08 1.25
C GLY A 136 -7.53 -15.47 0.30
N LYS A 137 -7.95 -15.20 -0.94
CA LYS A 137 -7.09 -14.54 -1.93
C LYS A 137 -6.86 -13.06 -1.62
N VAL A 138 -7.88 -12.35 -1.11
CA VAL A 138 -7.72 -10.96 -0.65
C VAL A 138 -6.64 -10.89 0.43
N ASN A 139 -6.76 -11.71 1.47
CA ASN A 139 -5.83 -11.72 2.59
C ASN A 139 -4.39 -12.03 2.14
N SER A 140 -4.22 -13.10 1.36
CA SER A 140 -2.90 -13.47 0.81
C SER A 140 -2.31 -12.38 -0.09
N GLY A 141 -3.14 -11.72 -0.90
CA GLY A 141 -2.73 -10.62 -1.77
C GLY A 141 -2.33 -9.37 -0.97
N LEU A 142 -3.07 -9.05 0.09
CA LEU A 142 -2.77 -7.92 0.96
C LEU A 142 -1.47 -8.12 1.73
N PHE A 143 -1.13 -9.34 2.16
CA PHE A 143 0.18 -9.61 2.76
C PHE A 143 1.33 -9.31 1.79
N LYS A 144 1.24 -9.79 0.54
CA LYS A 144 2.24 -9.52 -0.50
C LYS A 144 2.34 -8.03 -0.81
N MET A 145 1.20 -7.36 -0.90
CA MET A 145 1.15 -5.93 -1.14
C MET A 145 1.73 -5.14 0.04
N TYR A 146 1.49 -5.54 1.29
CA TYR A 146 2.10 -4.91 2.46
C TYR A 146 3.62 -5.05 2.48
N GLU A 147 4.13 -6.24 2.15
CA GLU A 147 5.57 -6.48 2.04
C GLU A 147 6.20 -5.57 0.98
N ALA A 148 5.62 -5.49 -0.22
CA ALA A 148 6.16 -4.67 -1.31
C ALA A 148 5.98 -3.16 -1.09
N GLU A 149 4.79 -2.74 -0.64
CA GLU A 149 4.36 -1.34 -0.66
C GLU A 149 4.56 -0.62 0.68
N VAL A 150 4.70 -1.36 1.78
CA VAL A 150 4.98 -0.79 3.10
C VAL A 150 6.40 -1.14 3.51
N LEU A 151 6.71 -2.43 3.71
CA LEU A 151 8.01 -2.84 4.25
C LEU A 151 9.17 -2.65 3.27
N GLY A 152 8.93 -2.87 1.97
CA GLY A 152 9.91 -2.72 0.90
C GLY A 152 10.16 -1.26 0.47
N LYS A 153 9.36 -0.31 0.95
CA LYS A 153 9.49 1.10 0.56
C LYS A 153 10.25 1.90 1.59
N ARG A 154 11.49 2.28 1.23
CA ARG A 154 12.36 3.12 2.07
C ARG A 154 11.65 4.36 2.64
N VAL A 155 10.91 5.09 1.81
CA VAL A 155 10.20 6.31 2.25
C VAL A 155 9.17 6.06 3.35
N VAL A 156 8.67 4.82 3.48
CA VAL A 156 7.73 4.40 4.52
C VAL A 156 8.48 3.92 5.76
N VAL A 157 9.52 3.11 5.59
CA VAL A 157 10.22 2.45 6.70
C VAL A 157 11.43 3.20 7.26
N GLN A 158 11.89 4.29 6.62
CA GLN A 158 13.10 5.02 7.02
C GLN A 158 13.08 5.57 8.46
N HIS A 159 11.88 5.68 9.06
CA HIS A 159 11.69 6.17 10.42
C HIS A 159 11.38 5.05 11.44
N ILE A 160 11.38 3.78 11.00
CA ILE A 160 11.17 2.65 11.92
C ILE A 160 12.38 2.54 12.86
N PRO A 161 12.18 2.59 14.19
CA PRO A 161 13.27 2.43 15.14
C PRO A 161 13.73 0.99 15.15
N LEU A 162 15.00 0.76 14.77
CA LEU A 162 15.67 -0.53 14.85
C LEU A 162 16.75 -0.48 15.94
N GLY A 163 16.84 -1.55 16.72
CA GLY A 163 17.78 -1.67 17.83
C GLY A 163 17.30 -2.65 18.90
N GLY A 164 18.23 -3.16 19.71
CA GLY A 164 17.95 -4.04 20.84
C GLY A 164 17.20 -5.32 20.46
N LEU A 165 15.87 -5.27 20.55
CA LEU A 165 14.96 -6.38 20.22
C LEU A 165 14.73 -6.56 18.71
N LEU A 166 14.88 -5.50 17.93
CA LEU A 166 14.70 -5.50 16.47
C LEU A 166 16.03 -5.12 15.82
N GLU A 167 16.97 -6.06 15.84
CA GLU A 167 18.32 -5.85 15.32
C GLU A 167 18.37 -5.92 13.80
N TRP A 168 19.21 -5.07 13.20
CA TRP A 168 19.52 -5.16 11.78
C TRP A 168 20.50 -6.32 11.57
N SER A 169 20.00 -7.47 11.12
CA SER A 169 20.91 -8.54 10.71
C SER A 169 21.58 -8.15 9.41
N HIS A 170 22.89 -7.91 9.46
CA HIS A 170 23.70 -8.05 8.26
C HIS A 170 23.77 -9.55 7.97
N SER A 171 23.05 -10.02 6.95
CA SER A 171 23.37 -11.30 6.37
C SER A 171 24.80 -11.18 5.84
N GLU A 172 25.78 -11.66 6.61
CA GLU A 172 27.08 -11.98 6.07
C GLU A 172 26.81 -12.96 4.95
N THR A 173 26.96 -12.48 3.71
CA THR A 173 27.05 -13.37 2.58
C THR A 173 28.30 -14.17 2.87
N VAL A 174 28.12 -15.40 3.34
CA VAL A 174 29.22 -16.35 3.47
C VAL A 174 29.68 -16.62 2.04
N ALA A 175 30.56 -15.76 1.54
CA ALA A 175 31.40 -16.05 0.42
C ALA A 175 32.32 -17.16 0.91
N GLU A 176 31.89 -18.41 0.71
CA GLU A 176 32.76 -19.56 0.84
C GLU A 176 33.92 -19.36 -0.14
N ASN A 177 35.03 -18.84 0.41
CA ASN A 177 36.34 -18.92 -0.19
C ASN A 177 36.65 -20.41 -0.40
N SER A 178 36.30 -20.90 -1.59
CA SER A 178 36.73 -22.20 -2.09
C SER A 178 38.21 -22.08 -2.49
N ALA A 179 39.09 -22.07 -1.48
CA ALA A 179 40.53 -22.17 -1.68
C ALA A 179 40.97 -23.63 -1.80
N THR A 180 41.29 -24.01 -3.03
CA THR A 180 42.38 -24.92 -3.46
C THR A 180 42.35 -26.41 -3.11
N SER A 181 42.28 -27.24 -4.17
CA SER A 181 43.32 -28.26 -4.44
C SER A 181 43.32 -28.69 -5.92
N HIS A 182 44.39 -28.33 -6.64
CA HIS A 182 44.77 -28.95 -7.92
C HIS A 182 45.26 -30.39 -7.70
N PRO A 183 44.99 -31.32 -8.65
CA PRO A 183 46.11 -32.03 -9.30
C PRO A 183 46.00 -32.15 -10.84
N LEU A 184 47.15 -32.45 -11.44
CA LEU A 184 47.57 -32.53 -12.85
C LEU A 184 46.97 -33.72 -13.68
N PRO A 185 47.21 -33.80 -15.01
CA PRO A 185 46.27 -34.34 -16.02
C PRO A 185 46.55 -35.78 -16.48
N GLY A 186 45.51 -36.45 -17.03
CA GLY A 186 45.65 -37.71 -17.75
C GLY A 186 44.36 -38.27 -18.39
N THR A 187 44.33 -38.27 -19.73
CA THR A 187 43.71 -39.24 -20.68
C THR A 187 42.20 -39.57 -20.70
N SER A 188 41.51 -38.91 -21.65
CA SER A 188 40.60 -39.41 -22.71
C SER A 188 39.56 -40.52 -22.47
N SER A 189 38.27 -40.20 -22.70
CA SER A 189 37.40 -40.87 -23.70
C SER A 189 36.07 -40.10 -23.90
N ALA A 190 35.53 -40.18 -25.12
CA ALA A 190 34.49 -39.32 -25.68
C ALA A 190 33.06 -39.87 -25.52
N SER A 191 32.05 -38.98 -25.46
CA SER A 191 30.82 -39.03 -26.31
C SER A 191 29.80 -37.92 -25.98
N THR A 192 29.60 -37.04 -26.97
CA THR A 192 28.34 -36.57 -27.59
C THR A 192 27.08 -36.26 -26.74
N SER A 193 26.67 -34.97 -26.69
CA SER A 193 25.41 -34.47 -27.30
C SER A 193 25.12 -32.97 -27.04
N SER A 194 24.86 -32.26 -28.15
CA SER A 194 23.92 -31.15 -28.40
C SER A 194 24.00 -29.80 -27.63
N PRO A 195 24.05 -28.64 -28.34
CA PRO A 195 24.00 -27.32 -27.72
C PRO A 195 22.54 -26.85 -27.59
N SER A 196 22.18 -26.29 -26.43
CA SER A 196 20.99 -25.45 -26.30
C SER A 196 21.33 -24.13 -25.64
N THR A 197 20.88 -23.10 -26.33
CA THR A 197 21.08 -21.67 -26.20
C THR A 197 20.66 -21.11 -24.84
N LEU A 198 21.49 -20.19 -24.32
CA LEU A 198 21.13 -19.18 -23.34
C LEU A 198 19.88 -18.43 -23.81
N SER A 199 18.84 -18.42 -22.98
CA SER A 199 17.73 -17.50 -23.13
C SER A 199 17.37 -16.92 -21.77
N ASP A 200 17.45 -15.60 -21.71
CA ASP A 200 17.13 -14.73 -20.58
C ASP A 200 15.76 -15.05 -19.96
N LEU A 201 15.73 -15.04 -18.62
CA LEU A 201 14.50 -14.99 -17.83
C LEU A 201 13.93 -13.56 -17.92
N GLN A 202 13.06 -13.31 -18.90
CA GLN A 202 12.28 -12.09 -19.00
C GLN A 202 10.79 -12.37 -18.77
N ALA A 203 10.15 -11.55 -17.93
CA ALA A 203 8.78 -11.71 -17.46
C ALA A 203 7.72 -11.50 -18.58
N PRO A 204 6.57 -12.21 -18.52
CA PRO A 204 5.65 -12.42 -19.65
C PRO A 204 4.76 -11.24 -20.06
N TRP A 205 5.07 -10.00 -19.65
CA TRP A 205 4.28 -8.81 -19.99
C TRP A 205 5.05 -7.76 -20.81
N ALA A 206 6.32 -8.01 -21.13
CA ALA A 206 7.11 -7.12 -21.98
C ALA A 206 6.74 -7.31 -23.47
N THR A 207 5.97 -6.38 -24.03
CA THR A 207 5.75 -6.31 -25.49
C THR A 207 6.89 -5.52 -26.13
N PRO A 208 7.55 -6.02 -27.20
CA PRO A 208 8.57 -5.24 -27.90
C PRO A 208 7.90 -4.17 -28.78
N ARG A 209 8.32 -2.92 -28.61
CA ARG A 209 7.92 -1.79 -29.46
C ARG A 209 8.83 -1.74 -30.70
N PRO A 210 8.31 -1.61 -31.93
CA PRO A 210 9.16 -1.40 -33.10
C PRO A 210 9.81 0.00 -33.03
N SER A 211 11.12 0.04 -33.17
CA SER A 211 11.91 1.26 -33.35
C SER A 211 11.65 1.87 -34.74
N GLN A 212 11.18 3.11 -34.78
CA GLN A 212 11.26 3.96 -35.97
C GLN A 212 12.14 5.19 -35.70
N PRO A 213 12.86 5.68 -36.72
CA PRO A 213 13.94 6.64 -36.56
C PRO A 213 13.45 8.07 -36.30
N PHE A 214 14.29 8.78 -35.54
CA PHE A 214 14.21 10.21 -35.21
C PHE A 214 14.03 11.10 -36.44
N SER A 215 13.23 12.15 -36.30
CA SER A 215 13.37 13.39 -37.06
C SER A 215 12.97 14.57 -36.17
N GLU A 216 13.92 15.47 -35.94
CA GLU A 216 13.78 16.72 -35.20
C GLU A 216 12.74 17.65 -35.83
N ALA A 217 11.86 18.24 -35.01
CA ALA A 217 11.28 19.54 -35.30
C ALA A 217 10.85 20.26 -34.00
N THR A 218 11.27 21.51 -33.95
CA THR A 218 11.33 22.48 -32.85
C THR A 218 9.96 22.91 -32.30
N MET A 219 9.90 23.12 -30.98
CA MET A 219 8.80 23.77 -30.23
C MET A 219 8.46 25.18 -30.77
N PRO A 220 7.26 25.72 -30.46
CA PRO A 220 7.25 26.64 -29.34
C PRO A 220 6.09 26.48 -28.35
N THR A 221 6.46 26.67 -27.09
CA THR A 221 5.67 26.81 -25.87
C THR A 221 4.73 28.02 -25.93
N ARG A 222 3.47 27.86 -25.51
CA ARG A 222 2.66 28.98 -25.00
C ARG A 222 1.68 28.50 -23.93
N GLY A 223 2.02 28.81 -22.68
CA GLY A 223 1.09 28.71 -21.54
C GLY A 223 0.07 29.86 -21.60
N VAL A 224 -1.17 29.56 -21.21
CA VAL A 224 -2.24 30.55 -21.10
C VAL A 224 -2.89 30.38 -19.74
N TRP A 225 -2.45 31.17 -18.75
CA TRP A 225 -3.27 31.63 -17.62
C TRP A 225 -2.69 32.91 -17.04
N SER A 226 -3.35 34.03 -17.35
CA SER A 226 -3.63 35.16 -16.45
C SER A 226 -4.14 36.34 -17.29
N THR A 227 -5.35 36.81 -16.99
CA THR A 227 -5.61 38.19 -16.52
C THR A 227 -7.11 38.39 -16.31
N GLN A 228 -7.45 38.92 -15.15
CA GLN A 228 -8.74 39.47 -14.78
C GLN A 228 -9.16 40.62 -15.72
N ALA A 229 -10.46 40.78 -15.94
CA ALA A 229 -11.06 42.08 -16.22
C ALA A 229 -12.55 42.08 -15.77
N ALA A 230 -12.88 43.02 -14.89
CA ALA A 230 -14.25 43.34 -14.48
C ALA A 230 -15.01 44.12 -15.59
N PRO A 231 -16.35 44.08 -15.65
CA PRO A 231 -17.10 44.92 -16.56
C PRO A 231 -17.45 46.30 -15.95
N PRO A 232 -17.60 47.36 -16.77
CA PRO A 232 -17.83 48.72 -16.32
C PRO A 232 -19.33 48.99 -16.08
N GLY A 233 -19.59 49.90 -15.13
CA GLY A 233 -20.91 50.47 -14.91
C GLY A 233 -21.26 51.58 -15.91
N SER A 234 -22.55 51.73 -16.19
CA SER A 234 -23.13 52.93 -16.77
C SER A 234 -24.26 53.43 -15.85
N ARG A 235 -24.19 54.72 -15.53
CA ARG A 235 -25.18 55.50 -14.77
C ARG A 235 -26.26 56.03 -15.73
N THR A 236 -27.52 56.07 -15.26
CA THR A 236 -28.52 57.16 -15.42
C THR A 236 -29.77 56.75 -14.61
N SER A 237 -30.05 57.37 -13.46
CA SER A 237 -30.84 58.59 -13.19
C SER A 237 -32.29 58.30 -12.76
N ALA A 238 -32.56 58.59 -11.48
CA ALA A 238 -33.78 59.13 -10.86
C ALA A 238 -35.18 58.58 -11.24
N SER A 239 -35.95 58.10 -10.24
CA SER A 239 -37.12 58.82 -9.69
C SER A 239 -37.84 58.02 -8.58
N GLN A 240 -38.00 58.70 -7.43
CA GLN A 240 -39.14 58.71 -6.48
C GLN A 240 -39.78 57.41 -5.91
N ARG A 241 -39.74 57.36 -4.57
CA ARG A 241 -40.72 56.75 -3.61
C ARG A 241 -42.13 57.37 -3.78
N PRO A 242 -43.24 56.90 -3.14
CA PRO A 242 -43.38 56.13 -1.88
C PRO A 242 -44.41 54.96 -1.99
N ILE A 243 -44.78 54.13 -1.00
CA ILE A 243 -44.82 54.11 0.48
C ILE A 243 -44.37 52.71 0.92
#